data_AF-A0A1F6K6S6-F1
#
_entry.id   AF-A0A1F6K6S6-F1
#
_cell.length_a   1.000
_cell.length_b   1.000
_cell.length_c   1.000
_cell.angle_alpha   90.00
_cell.angle_beta   90.00
_cell.angle_gamma   90.00
#
_symmetry.space_group_name_H-M   'P 1'
#
loop_
_entity.id
_entity.type
_entity.pdbx_description
1 polymer ?
#
loop_
_entity_poly.entity_id
_entity_poly.type
_entity_poly.pdbx_seq_one_letter_code
_entity_poly.pdbx_strand_id
1 'polypeptide(L)'
;MPSLVRGGGDTLGVRIPNHPIIRTIIREVGVGILGPSANFHGEKTPFSTKEIDRRLVSLVDFVVQGECAIKQASTVVDCANSPWVIRRKGAIEIELKM
;
A
#
# COMPACT_ATOMS: atom_id res chain seq x y z
N MET A 1 1.85 18.04 0.95
CA MET A 1 2.50 16.77 0.58
C MET A 1 3.26 16.94 -0.73
N PRO A 2 4.52 16.49 -0.83
CA PRO A 2 5.32 16.59 -2.06
C PRO A 2 4.60 15.96 -3.27
N SER A 3 4.81 16.54 -4.46
CA SER A 3 4.20 16.04 -5.71
C SER A 3 4.54 14.57 -5.97
N LEU A 4 5.78 14.16 -5.64
CA LEU A 4 6.25 12.77 -5.73
C LEU A 4 5.36 11.77 -4.95
N VAL A 5 4.87 12.17 -3.77
CA VAL A 5 4.00 11.32 -2.93
C VAL A 5 2.58 11.24 -3.49
N ARG A 6 2.12 12.31 -4.15
CA ARG A 6 0.78 12.40 -4.76
C ARG A 6 0.73 11.89 -6.21
N GLY A 7 1.86 11.46 -6.77
CA GLY A 7 1.94 11.08 -8.18
C GLY A 7 1.57 12.21 -9.15
N GLY A 8 1.81 13.47 -8.76
CA GLY A 8 1.45 14.64 -9.56
C GLY A 8 -0.01 15.10 -9.47
N GLY A 9 -0.87 14.39 -8.75
CA GLY A 9 -2.28 14.76 -8.57
C GLY A 9 -2.54 15.67 -7.36
N ASP A 10 -3.78 16.18 -7.27
CA ASP A 10 -4.23 17.06 -6.17
C ASP A 10 -4.71 16.31 -4.92
N THR A 11 -4.94 15.00 -5.03
CA THR A 11 -5.44 14.16 -3.95
C THR A 11 -4.32 13.27 -3.36
N LEU A 12 -4.58 12.70 -2.18
CA LEU A 12 -3.67 11.79 -1.49
C LEU A 12 -4.39 10.50 -1.11
N GLY A 13 -3.86 9.36 -1.54
CA GLY A 13 -4.32 8.05 -1.07
C GLY A 13 -3.73 7.71 0.30
N VAL A 14 -4.58 7.40 1.28
CA VAL A 14 -4.18 7.01 2.63
C VAL A 14 -4.76 5.65 3.01
N ARG A 15 -4.04 4.89 3.82
CA ARG A 15 -4.54 3.65 4.43
C ARG A 15 -3.91 3.42 5.79
N ILE A 16 -4.62 2.75 6.68
CA ILE A 16 -4.08 2.21 7.93
C ILE A 16 -3.92 0.69 7.73
N PRO A 17 -2.69 0.16 7.66
CA PRO A 17 -2.50 -1.26 7.42
C PRO A 17 -2.97 -2.08 8.63
N ASN A 18 -3.75 -3.14 8.38
CA ASN A 18 -4.13 -4.11 9.40
C ASN A 18 -3.02 -5.15 9.62
N HIS A 19 -1.83 -4.68 10.03
CA HIS A 19 -0.70 -5.55 10.35
C HIS A 19 0.05 -5.01 11.57
N PRO A 20 0.16 -5.77 12.68
CA PRO A 20 0.69 -5.26 13.94
C PRO A 20 2.12 -4.75 13.82
N ILE A 21 3.02 -5.51 13.19
CA ILE A 21 4.42 -5.10 12.99
C ILE A 21 4.52 -3.78 12.20
N ILE A 22 3.79 -3.64 11.09
CA ILE A 22 3.82 -2.42 10.27
C ILE A 22 3.24 -1.23 11.05
N ARG A 23 2.18 -1.43 11.84
CA ARG A 23 1.63 -0.36 12.71
C ARG A 23 2.63 0.07 13.78
N THR A 24 3.40 -0.85 14.36
CA THR A 24 4.49 -0.54 15.29
C THR A 24 5.56 0.27 14.58
N ILE A 25 6.05 -0.17 13.41
CA ILE A 25 7.06 0.57 12.64
C ILE A 25 6.60 2.01 12.33
N ILE A 26 5.37 2.19 11.84
CA ILE A 26 4.82 3.52 11.56
C ILE A 26 4.79 4.38 12.82
N ARG A 27 4.43 3.80 13.97
CA ARG A 27 4.38 4.52 15.25
C ARG A 27 5.77 4.94 15.72
N GLU A 28 6.74 4.03 15.69
CA GLU A 28 8.12 4.30 16.15
C GLU A 28 8.83 5.30 15.24
N VAL A 29 8.60 5.24 13.93
CA VAL A 29 9.16 6.20 12.96
C VAL A 29 8.48 7.58 13.08
N GLY A 30 7.25 7.65 13.57
CA GLY A 30 6.55 8.90 13.87
C GLY A 30 6.07 9.71 12.65
N VAL A 31 6.24 9.18 11.43
CA VAL A 31 5.77 9.81 10.18
C VAL A 31 5.03 8.82 9.27
N GLY A 32 4.27 9.34 8.31
CA GLY A 32 3.61 8.52 7.29
C GLY A 32 4.62 7.84 6.36
N ILE A 33 4.39 6.57 6.04
CA ILE A 33 5.26 5.77 5.17
C ILE A 33 4.61 5.61 3.79
N LEU A 34 5.33 6.01 2.73
CA LEU A 34 4.98 5.68 1.36
C LEU A 34 5.32 4.21 1.09
N GLY A 35 4.33 3.40 0.71
CA GLY A 35 4.51 1.96 0.53
C GLY A 35 3.76 1.40 -0.68
N PRO A 36 4.30 1.52 -1.91
CA PRO A 36 3.84 0.75 -3.05
C PRO A 36 4.12 -0.75 -2.84
N SER A 37 3.70 -1.59 -3.78
CA SER A 37 4.03 -3.02 -3.75
C SER A 37 5.55 -3.22 -3.93
N ALA A 38 6.12 -4.20 -3.21
CA ALA A 38 7.56 -4.46 -3.18
C ALA A 38 8.04 -5.24 -4.43
N ASN A 39 7.86 -4.65 -5.60
CA ASN A 39 8.25 -5.22 -6.89
C ASN A 39 8.75 -4.14 -7.85
N PHE A 40 9.52 -4.55 -8.87
CA PHE A 40 9.78 -3.69 -10.02
C PHE A 40 8.49 -3.43 -10.78
N HIS A 41 8.40 -2.27 -11.42
CA HIS A 41 7.24 -1.90 -12.22
C HIS A 41 6.94 -2.97 -13.29
N GLY A 42 5.69 -3.41 -13.39
CA GLY A 42 5.24 -4.45 -14.32
C GLY A 42 5.43 -5.88 -13.81
N GLU A 43 6.22 -6.10 -12.77
CA GLU A 43 6.45 -7.43 -12.20
C GLU A 43 5.33 -7.87 -11.24
N LYS A 44 5.30 -9.17 -10.96
CA LYS A 44 4.35 -9.78 -10.04
C LYS A 44 4.51 -9.20 -8.62
N THR A 45 3.39 -8.86 -7.98
CA THR A 45 3.37 -8.45 -6.57
C THR A 45 3.68 -9.64 -5.65
N PRO A 46 4.69 -9.53 -4.76
CA PRO A 46 4.98 -10.55 -3.77
C PRO A 46 4.02 -10.47 -2.58
N PHE A 47 3.63 -11.62 -2.06
CA PHE A 47 2.84 -11.74 -0.82
C PHE A 47 3.62 -12.38 0.32
N SER A 48 4.86 -12.79 0.08
CA SER A 48 5.78 -13.22 1.12
C SER A 48 7.16 -12.69 0.83
N THR A 49 7.98 -12.57 1.86
CA THR A 49 9.39 -12.19 1.72
C THR A 49 10.19 -13.13 0.82
N LYS A 50 9.79 -14.40 0.72
CA LYS A 50 10.40 -15.38 -0.18
C LYS A 50 10.08 -15.12 -1.67
N GLU A 51 8.99 -14.42 -1.95
CA GLU A 51 8.56 -14.07 -3.32
C GLU A 51 9.19 -12.76 -3.83
N ILE A 52 9.83 -11.98 -2.97
CA ILE A 52 10.44 -10.71 -3.36
C ILE A 52 11.64 -10.99 -4.28
N ASP A 53 11.72 -10.25 -5.39
CA ASP A 53 12.86 -10.30 -6.30
C ASP A 53 14.16 -9.99 -5.55
N ARG A 54 15.14 -10.90 -5.62
CA ARG A 54 16.44 -10.77 -4.94
C ARG A 54 17.21 -9.53 -5.38
N ARG A 55 17.00 -9.05 -6.62
CA ARG A 55 17.58 -7.80 -7.11
C ARG A 55 17.04 -6.61 -6.32
N LEU A 56 15.74 -6.60 -6.01
CA LEU A 56 15.14 -5.55 -5.18
C LEU A 56 15.65 -5.66 -3.74
N VAL A 57 15.76 -6.87 -3.19
CA VAL A 57 16.33 -7.10 -1.84
C VAL A 57 17.75 -6.57 -1.73
N SER A 58 18.57 -6.68 -2.78
CA SER A 58 19.94 -6.15 -2.77
C SER A 58 20.04 -4.62 -2.85
N LEU A 59 18.94 -3.90 -3.10
CA LEU A 59 18.90 -2.45 -3.27
C LEU A 59 18.34 -1.70 -2.05
N VAL A 60 17.90 -2.42 -1.01
CA VAL A 60 17.26 -1.82 0.16
C VAL A 60 18.10 -2.05 1.41
N ASP A 61 18.04 -1.10 2.36
CA ASP A 61 18.79 -1.19 3.61
C ASP A 61 18.24 -2.28 4.55
N PHE A 62 16.93 -2.58 4.44
CA PHE A 62 16.28 -3.54 5.33
C PHE A 62 15.08 -4.24 4.69
N VAL A 63 14.86 -5.50 5.07
CA VAL A 63 13.68 -6.28 4.71
C VAL A 63 13.02 -6.84 5.97
N VAL A 64 11.76 -6.47 6.20
CA VAL A 64 10.94 -7.05 7.27
C VAL A 64 10.42 -8.42 6.81
N GLN A 65 10.83 -9.48 7.51
CA GLN A 65 10.37 -10.84 7.25
C GLN A 65 8.88 -11.02 7.57
N GLY A 66 8.16 -11.79 6.74
CA GLY A 66 6.73 -12.03 6.90
C GLY A 66 6.01 -12.51 5.65
N GLU A 67 4.70 -12.71 5.80
CA GLU A 67 3.75 -13.11 4.77
C GLU A 67 2.45 -12.30 4.92
N CYS A 68 1.85 -11.89 3.80
CA CYS A 68 0.59 -11.19 3.77
C CYS A 68 -0.57 -12.16 4.00
N ALA A 69 -1.36 -11.92 5.04
CA ALA A 69 -2.56 -12.70 5.33
C ALA A 69 -3.60 -12.62 4.20
N ILE A 70 -3.70 -11.47 3.54
CA ILE A 70 -4.59 -11.25 2.39
C ILE A 70 -3.72 -11.06 1.14
N LYS A 71 -3.82 -11.99 0.19
CA LYS A 71 -3.04 -11.99 -1.06
C LYS A 71 -3.70 -11.17 -2.16
N GLN A 72 -4.20 -10.00 -1.79
CA GLN A 72 -4.91 -9.09 -2.68
C GLN A 72 -4.65 -7.64 -2.28
N ALA A 73 -4.60 -6.74 -3.26
CA ALA A 73 -4.42 -5.31 -3.02
C ALA A 73 -5.61 -4.70 -2.26
N SER A 74 -5.40 -3.55 -1.62
CA SER A 74 -6.48 -2.83 -0.94
C SER A 74 -7.51 -2.29 -1.93
N THR A 75 -8.77 -2.30 -1.51
CA THR A 75 -9.83 -1.50 -2.12
C THR A 75 -9.48 -0.01 -1.98
N VAL A 76 -9.76 0.78 -3.03
CA VAL A 76 -9.51 2.22 -3.03
C VAL A 76 -10.82 2.93 -3.31
N VAL A 77 -11.20 3.81 -2.39
CA VAL A 77 -12.37 4.70 -2.52
C VAL A 77 -11.85 6.11 -2.67
N ASP A 78 -12.33 6.78 -3.70
CA ASP A 78 -12.16 8.22 -3.88
C ASP A 78 -13.28 8.94 -3.12
N CYS A 79 -12.87 9.62 -2.06
CA CYS A 79 -13.73 10.42 -1.20
C CYS A 79 -13.52 11.93 -1.41
N ALA A 80 -12.81 12.34 -2.48
CA ALA A 80 -12.47 13.75 -2.69
C ALA A 80 -13.68 14.59 -3.11
N ASN A 81 -14.69 13.96 -3.72
CA ASN A 81 -15.95 14.58 -4.12
C ASN A 81 -17.13 13.70 -3.71
N SER A 82 -18.34 14.28 -3.67
CA SER A 82 -19.59 13.55 -3.48
C SER A 82 -20.31 13.40 -4.83
N PRO A 83 -20.84 12.21 -5.16
CA PRO A 83 -20.78 10.96 -4.40
C PRO A 83 -19.38 10.31 -4.44
N TRP A 84 -19.07 9.49 -3.45
CA TRP A 84 -17.82 8.71 -3.42
C TRP A 84 -17.78 7.68 -4.54
N VAL A 85 -16.57 7.32 -4.99
CA VAL A 85 -16.38 6.38 -6.10
C VAL A 85 -15.35 5.30 -5.75
N ILE A 86 -15.66 4.03 -6.01
CA ILE A 86 -14.68 2.94 -5.89
C ILE A 86 -13.72 3.01 -7.09
N ARG A 87 -12.46 3.40 -6.86
CA ARG A 87 -11.41 3.47 -7.89
C ARG A 87 -10.74 2.13 -8.14
N ARG A 88 -10.70 1.26 -7.14
CA ARG A 88 -10.15 -0.10 -7.25
C ARG A 88 -10.88 -1.04 -6.31
N LYS A 89 -11.39 -2.15 -6.85
CA LYS A 89 -11.86 -3.28 -6.03
C LYS A 89 -10.67 -4.09 -5.53
N GLY A 90 -10.70 -4.49 -4.27
CA GLY A 90 -9.63 -5.24 -3.63
C GLY A 90 -10.15 -6.01 -2.42
N ALA A 91 -9.26 -6.22 -1.45
CA ALA A 91 -9.46 -7.07 -0.27
C ALA A 91 -10.71 -6.77 0.58
N ILE A 92 -11.28 -5.57 0.47
CA ILE A 92 -12.48 -5.19 1.21
C ILE A 92 -13.62 -5.02 0.21
N GLU A 93 -14.60 -5.90 0.27
CA GLU A 93 -15.83 -5.77 -0.49
C GLU A 93 -16.71 -4.70 0.16
N ILE A 94 -17.03 -3.67 -0.60
CA ILE A 94 -17.91 -2.59 -0.19
C ILE A 94 -18.83 -2.23 -1.35
N GLU A 95 -20.05 -1.83 -1.00
CA GLU A 95 -20.99 -1.18 -1.90
C GLU A 95 -21.24 0.23 -1.40
N LEU A 96 -21.08 1.21 -2.28
CA LEU A 96 -21.44 2.59 -1.97
C LEU A 96 -22.93 2.75 -2.25
N LYS A 97 -23.70 3.05 -1.21
CA LYS A 97 -25.10 3.45 -1.40
C LYS A 97 -25.12 4.88 -1.93
N MET A 98 -25.90 5.08 -2.99
CA MET A 98 -26.20 6.41 -3.53
C MET A 98 -27.01 7.24 -2.55
#